data_AF-A0A2V8T1A9-F1
#
_entry.id   AF-A0A2V8T1A9-F1
#
_cell.length_a   1.000
_cell.length_b   1.000
_cell.length_c   1.000
_cell.angle_alpha   90.00
_cell.angle_beta   90.00
_cell.angle_gamma   90.00
#
_symmetry.space_group_name_H-M   'P 1'
#
loop_
_entity.id
_entity.type
_entity.pdbx_description
1 polymer ?
#
loop_
_entity_poly.entity_id
_entity_poly.type
_entity_poly.pdbx_seq_one_letter_code
_entity_poly.pdbx_strand_id
1 'polypeptide(L)'
;MKTSTITFEIPESRLQSLTAELQDSIKADCGTEYPLSTIRNSVVDWLGSRLDVLLEDAFDRLTSPSFEDARDFARMLDEGEKKAEIPKVADAAIGAVNIFTGHRTFSLEKMAAMVSYFAERTNDLYKTKLNKLLFYADFTNYYTLGKSISGSRYVHLPYGPVPDAYEETLETLNHYGVVDVSKENSADLIRSGENAAKESLNPEEIATLDWIAENYGSMSASQLTEISHREMAYANTRTGEEIAYEYAKFLAKLPAKKG
;
A
#
# COMPACT_ATOMS: atom_id res chain seq x y z
N MET A 1 -29.32 15.54 -11.37
CA MET A 1 -28.40 15.88 -10.27
C MET A 1 -28.10 14.60 -9.51
N LYS A 2 -26.83 14.23 -9.35
CA LYS A 2 -26.46 13.09 -8.49
C LYS A 2 -26.45 13.63 -7.05
N THR A 3 -27.33 13.11 -6.20
CA THR A 3 -27.30 13.35 -4.76
C THR A 3 -26.51 12.23 -4.11
N SER A 4 -25.52 12.58 -3.31
CA SER A 4 -24.80 11.64 -2.45
C SER A 4 -25.36 11.77 -1.04
N THR A 5 -25.68 10.65 -0.40
CA THR A 5 -26.25 10.62 0.96
C THR A 5 -25.24 10.02 1.92
N ILE A 6 -24.93 10.71 3.01
CA ILE A 6 -24.14 10.19 4.13
C ILE A 6 -25.12 9.82 5.24
N THR A 7 -25.15 8.54 5.63
CA THR A 7 -26.05 8.03 6.67
C THR A 7 -25.26 7.73 7.94
N PHE A 8 -25.71 8.30 9.06
CA PHE A 8 -25.16 7.99 10.38
C PHE A 8 -26.09 7.01 11.10
N GLU A 9 -25.55 5.84 11.45
CA GLU A 9 -26.27 4.85 12.24
C GLU A 9 -25.84 4.91 13.69
N ILE A 10 -26.81 5.14 14.58
CA ILE A 10 -26.61 5.07 16.01
C ILE A 10 -27.02 3.67 16.46
N PRO A 11 -26.13 2.88 17.09
CA PRO A 11 -26.50 1.57 17.60
C PRO A 11 -27.69 1.67 18.56
N GLU A 12 -28.75 0.92 18.29
CA GLU A 12 -30.00 0.99 19.05
C GLU A 12 -29.78 0.70 20.54
N SER A 13 -28.80 -0.15 20.89
CA SER A 13 -28.41 -0.42 22.28
C SER A 13 -27.88 0.82 23.01
N ARG A 14 -27.13 1.70 22.32
CA ARG A 14 -26.65 2.96 22.88
C ARG A 14 -27.78 3.97 23.00
N LEU A 15 -28.63 4.05 21.99
CA LEU A 15 -29.77 4.95 21.99
C LEU A 15 -30.74 4.58 23.13
N GLN A 16 -30.97 3.29 23.37
CA GLN A 16 -31.78 2.80 24.48
C GLN A 16 -31.18 3.15 25.84
N SER A 17 -29.86 2.93 26.05
CA SER A 17 -29.18 3.30 27.29
C SER A 17 -29.30 4.80 27.57
N LEU A 18 -29.02 5.63 26.56
CA LEU A 18 -29.09 7.08 26.68
C LEU A 18 -30.52 7.58 26.94
N THR A 19 -31.50 7.00 26.25
CA THR A 19 -32.92 7.36 26.44
C THR A 19 -33.39 7.03 27.85
N ALA A 20 -32.97 5.87 28.40
CA ALA A 20 -33.30 5.47 29.76
C ALA A 20 -32.66 6.39 30.80
N GLU A 21 -31.37 6.70 30.65
CA GLU A 21 -30.65 7.63 31.55
C GLU A 21 -31.25 9.04 31.53
N LEU A 22 -31.61 9.54 30.33
CA LEU A 22 -32.27 10.84 30.20
C LEU A 22 -33.68 10.85 30.78
N GLN A 23 -34.43 9.76 30.67
CA GLN A 23 -35.74 9.64 31.30
C GLN A 23 -35.63 9.75 32.82
N ASP A 24 -34.69 9.02 33.41
CA ASP A 24 -34.44 9.05 34.85
C ASP A 24 -34.01 10.45 35.32
N SER A 25 -33.12 11.11 34.56
CA SER A 25 -32.67 12.48 34.87
C SER A 25 -33.81 13.50 34.75
N ILE A 26 -34.59 13.48 33.66
CA ILE A 26 -35.70 14.42 33.45
C ILE A 26 -36.78 14.22 34.52
N LYS A 27 -37.04 12.98 34.92
CA LYS A 27 -37.97 12.67 36.01
C LYS A 27 -37.45 13.20 37.35
N ALA A 28 -36.16 13.09 37.61
CA ALA A 28 -35.54 13.62 38.83
C ALA A 28 -35.55 15.15 38.88
N ASP A 29 -35.28 15.83 37.76
CA ASP A 29 -35.11 17.29 37.71
C ASP A 29 -36.42 18.05 37.51
N CYS A 30 -37.32 17.51 36.68
CA CYS A 30 -38.56 18.18 36.26
C CYS A 30 -39.82 17.52 36.86
N GLY A 31 -39.68 16.41 37.59
CA GLY A 31 -40.78 15.68 38.23
C GLY A 31 -41.77 15.03 37.26
N THR A 32 -41.49 15.05 35.95
CA THR A 32 -42.40 14.61 34.88
C THR A 32 -41.81 13.40 34.17
N GLU A 33 -42.58 12.33 34.05
CA GLU A 33 -42.17 11.10 33.39
C GLU A 33 -42.70 11.07 31.95
N TYR A 34 -41.79 11.25 31.00
CA TYR A 34 -42.11 11.18 29.57
C TYR A 34 -41.94 9.76 29.04
N PRO A 35 -42.76 9.32 28.06
CA PRO A 35 -42.54 8.04 27.41
C PRO A 35 -41.15 7.95 26.76
N LEU A 36 -40.51 6.79 26.85
CA LEU A 36 -39.19 6.55 26.24
C LEU A 36 -39.19 6.86 24.73
N SER A 37 -40.29 6.59 24.02
CA SER A 37 -40.41 6.92 22.59
C SER A 37 -40.36 8.43 22.32
N THR A 38 -40.95 9.24 23.20
CA THR A 38 -40.92 10.70 23.10
C THR A 38 -39.51 11.22 23.32
N ILE A 39 -38.83 10.75 24.37
CA ILE A 39 -37.45 11.14 24.66
C ILE A 39 -36.52 10.70 23.53
N ARG A 40 -36.67 9.47 23.04
CA ARG A 40 -35.90 8.94 21.91
C ARG A 40 -36.03 9.82 20.68
N ASN A 41 -37.25 10.17 20.29
CA ASN A 41 -37.48 11.02 19.12
C ASN A 41 -36.88 12.42 19.33
N SER A 42 -37.02 13.01 20.51
CA SER A 42 -36.42 14.31 20.83
C SER A 42 -34.89 14.29 20.81
N VAL A 43 -34.26 13.20 21.26
CA VAL A 43 -32.81 13.01 21.16
C VAL A 43 -32.37 12.93 19.71
N VAL A 44 -33.10 12.17 18.88
CA VAL A 44 -32.82 12.05 17.44
C VAL A 44 -32.99 13.40 16.74
N ASP A 45 -34.06 14.13 17.01
CA ASP A 45 -34.31 15.45 16.42
C ASP A 45 -33.25 16.48 16.86
N TRP A 46 -32.87 16.47 18.15
CA TRP A 46 -31.83 17.33 18.68
C TRP A 46 -30.48 17.04 18.02
N LEU A 47 -30.09 15.77 17.91
CA LEU A 47 -28.87 15.36 17.20
C LEU A 47 -28.91 15.79 15.73
N GLY A 48 -30.05 15.60 15.06
CA GLY A 48 -30.26 16.05 13.68
C GLY A 48 -30.03 17.55 13.52
N SER A 49 -30.66 18.37 14.36
CA SER A 49 -30.49 19.84 14.31
C SER A 49 -29.04 20.30 14.57
N ARG A 50 -28.30 19.55 15.41
CA ARG A 50 -26.90 19.85 15.71
C ARG A 50 -25.98 19.46 14.55
N LEU A 51 -26.31 18.37 13.87
CA LEU A 51 -25.62 17.91 12.66
C LEU A 51 -25.80 18.93 11.53
N ASP A 52 -27.00 19.48 11.34
CA ASP A 52 -27.23 20.50 10.30
C ASP A 52 -26.34 21.75 10.51
N VAL A 53 -26.25 22.24 11.75
CA VAL A 53 -25.37 23.39 12.09
C VAL A 53 -23.89 23.05 11.89
N LEU A 54 -23.47 21.83 12.25
CA LEU A 54 -22.10 21.36 12.00
C LEU A 54 -21.80 21.24 10.51
N LEU A 55 -22.79 20.86 9.70
CA LEU A 55 -22.65 20.75 8.25
C LEU A 55 -22.52 22.13 7.58
N GLU A 56 -23.27 23.13 8.03
CA GLU A 56 -23.11 24.50 7.55
C GLU A 56 -21.72 25.07 7.90
N ASP A 57 -21.26 24.90 9.14
CA ASP A 57 -19.91 25.33 9.57
C ASP A 57 -18.80 24.60 8.80
N ALA A 58 -18.98 23.30 8.57
CA ALA A 58 -18.05 22.51 7.75
C ALA A 58 -18.00 23.02 6.31
N PHE A 59 -19.13 23.43 5.73
CA PHE A 59 -19.19 23.95 4.36
C PHE A 59 -18.44 25.28 4.23
N ASP A 60 -18.60 26.20 5.18
CA ASP A 60 -17.86 27.46 5.20
C ASP A 60 -16.36 27.23 5.36
N ARG A 61 -15.96 26.32 6.26
CA ARG A 61 -14.54 25.95 6.45
C ARG A 61 -13.95 25.23 5.25
N LEU A 62 -14.74 24.46 4.51
CA LEU A 62 -14.30 23.79 3.29
C LEU A 62 -14.14 24.75 2.11
N THR A 63 -14.96 25.81 2.04
CA THR A 63 -14.91 26.80 0.96
C THR A 63 -13.91 27.93 1.23
N SER A 64 -13.50 28.13 2.48
CA SER A 64 -12.45 29.09 2.87
C SER A 64 -11.62 28.57 4.07
N PRO A 65 -10.79 27.52 3.88
CA PRO A 65 -10.10 26.84 4.97
C PRO A 65 -8.95 27.65 5.58
N SER A 66 -8.73 27.45 6.89
CA SER A 66 -7.50 27.87 7.56
C SER A 66 -6.30 27.00 7.12
N PHE A 67 -5.07 27.44 7.39
CA PHE A 67 -3.88 26.68 6.99
C PHE A 67 -3.79 25.28 7.63
N GLU A 68 -4.21 25.14 8.90
CA GLU A 68 -4.23 23.84 9.57
C GLU A 68 -5.34 22.93 9.04
N ASP A 69 -6.53 23.48 8.78
CA ASP A 69 -7.63 22.73 8.16
C ASP A 69 -7.27 22.27 6.76
N ALA A 70 -6.66 23.13 5.94
CA ALA A 70 -6.21 22.77 4.60
C ALA A 70 -5.16 21.66 4.60
N ARG A 71 -4.24 21.67 5.59
CA ARG A 71 -3.23 20.61 5.75
C ARG A 71 -3.85 19.28 6.18
N ASP A 72 -4.79 19.32 7.11
CA ASP A 72 -5.45 18.10 7.59
C ASP A 72 -6.41 17.53 6.53
N PHE A 73 -7.07 18.39 5.75
CA PHE A 73 -7.81 18.00 4.55
C PHE A 73 -6.90 17.41 3.47
N ALA A 74 -5.73 17.98 3.22
CA ALA A 74 -4.76 17.41 2.28
C ALA A 74 -4.32 16.01 2.72
N ARG A 75 -4.07 15.80 4.02
CA ARG A 75 -3.77 14.47 4.56
C ARG A 75 -4.95 13.50 4.42
N MET A 76 -6.19 13.96 4.63
CA MET A 76 -7.39 13.14 4.46
C MET A 76 -7.69 12.82 2.99
N LEU A 77 -7.37 13.74 2.07
CA LEU A 77 -7.46 13.52 0.62
C LEU A 77 -6.38 12.54 0.17
N ASP A 78 -5.15 12.63 0.69
CA ASP A 78 -4.09 11.62 0.46
C ASP A 78 -4.52 10.23 0.97
N GLU A 79 -5.25 10.17 2.10
CA GLU A 79 -5.80 8.91 2.65
C GLU A 79 -7.06 8.42 1.90
N GLY A 80 -7.82 9.32 1.27
CA GLY A 80 -9.04 9.04 0.50
C GLY A 80 -8.76 8.67 -0.97
N GLU A 81 -7.80 9.32 -1.62
CA GLU A 81 -7.29 8.96 -2.96
C GLU A 81 -6.62 7.57 -2.94
N LYS A 82 -6.03 7.16 -1.81
CA LYS A 82 -5.56 5.77 -1.60
C LYS A 82 -6.66 4.70 -1.71
N LYS A 83 -7.95 5.07 -1.67
CA LYS A 83 -9.09 4.13 -1.73
C LYS A 83 -9.93 4.21 -3.01
N ALA A 84 -9.75 5.21 -3.87
CA ALA A 84 -10.57 5.38 -5.07
C ALA A 84 -9.73 5.84 -6.28
N GLU A 85 -9.52 4.89 -7.20
CA GLU A 85 -9.12 5.04 -8.61
C GLU A 85 -7.63 5.16 -9.01
N ILE A 86 -7.30 4.35 -10.01
CA ILE A 86 -6.11 4.31 -10.87
C ILE A 86 -5.70 5.73 -11.30
N PRO A 87 -4.54 6.29 -10.90
CA PRO A 87 -4.15 7.59 -11.40
C PRO A 87 -3.14 7.48 -12.55
N LYS A 88 -3.57 7.91 -13.74
CA LYS A 88 -2.70 8.55 -14.72
C LYS A 88 -2.31 9.94 -14.19
N VAL A 89 -1.08 10.04 -13.71
CA VAL A 89 -0.10 11.16 -13.69
C VAL A 89 -0.63 12.60 -13.54
N ALA A 90 -0.24 13.26 -12.44
CA ALA A 90 0.38 14.61 -12.43
C ALA A 90 1.03 14.99 -11.08
N ASP A 91 2.36 14.85 -10.99
CA ASP A 91 3.36 15.84 -10.51
C ASP A 91 3.17 16.66 -9.22
N ALA A 92 3.05 16.04 -8.04
CA ALA A 92 3.29 16.75 -6.77
C ALA A 92 3.97 15.93 -5.64
N ALA A 93 4.82 14.95 -6.00
CA ALA A 93 5.92 14.46 -5.16
C ALA A 93 6.82 13.57 -6.03
N ILE A 94 7.75 14.15 -6.79
CA ILE A 94 8.75 13.34 -7.51
C ILE A 94 9.59 12.63 -6.46
N GLY A 95 9.38 11.33 -6.26
CA GLY A 95 10.23 10.49 -5.42
C GLY A 95 11.69 10.68 -5.83
N ALA A 96 12.46 11.38 -5.00
CA ALA A 96 13.78 11.88 -5.39
C ALA A 96 14.69 10.72 -5.82
N VAL A 97 15.23 10.82 -7.02
CA VAL A 97 16.26 9.91 -7.55
C VAL A 97 17.46 9.93 -6.61
N ASN A 98 17.75 8.81 -5.95
CA ASN A 98 18.83 8.71 -4.98
C ASN A 98 19.39 7.28 -4.86
N ILE A 99 20.33 7.06 -3.95
CA ILE A 99 21.00 5.76 -3.74
C ILE A 99 20.04 4.67 -3.23
N PHE A 100 18.88 5.02 -2.68
CA PHE A 100 17.86 4.09 -2.18
C PHE A 100 16.78 3.77 -3.23
N THR A 101 16.72 4.50 -4.34
CA THR A 101 15.83 4.19 -5.48
C THR A 101 16.58 3.61 -6.68
N GLY A 102 17.89 3.38 -6.52
CA GLY A 102 18.76 2.91 -7.59
C GLY A 102 18.79 3.88 -8.76
N HIS A 103 18.83 5.18 -8.48
CA HIS A 103 18.84 6.24 -9.47
C HIS A 103 17.67 6.20 -10.48
N ARG A 104 16.48 5.82 -10.01
CA ARG A 104 15.23 5.89 -10.80
C ARG A 104 14.08 6.41 -9.94
N THR A 105 13.16 7.13 -10.56
CA THR A 105 11.84 7.38 -9.97
C THR A 105 11.06 6.07 -9.97
N PHE A 106 10.32 5.78 -8.89
CA PHE A 106 9.48 4.60 -8.83
C PHE A 106 8.48 4.56 -9.99
N SER A 107 8.37 3.40 -10.64
CA SER A 107 7.46 3.14 -11.75
C SER A 107 6.63 1.89 -11.44
N LEU A 108 5.35 2.11 -11.12
CA LEU A 108 4.41 1.01 -10.90
C LEU A 108 4.29 0.12 -12.14
N GLU A 109 4.34 0.69 -13.34
CA GLU A 109 4.31 -0.05 -14.61
C GLU A 109 5.49 -1.02 -14.76
N LYS A 110 6.70 -0.61 -14.36
CA LYS A 110 7.88 -1.49 -14.38
C LYS A 110 7.82 -2.53 -13.27
N MET A 111 7.36 -2.15 -12.08
CA MET A 111 7.13 -3.10 -10.97
C MET A 111 6.11 -4.17 -11.38
N ALA A 112 4.98 -3.77 -11.96
CA ALA A 112 3.96 -4.66 -12.50
C ALA A 112 4.54 -5.64 -13.52
N ALA A 113 5.35 -5.15 -14.46
CA ALA A 113 5.96 -6.01 -15.47
C ALA A 113 7.00 -6.98 -14.89
N MET A 114 7.79 -6.57 -13.89
CA MET A 114 8.70 -7.49 -13.19
C MET A 114 7.93 -8.58 -12.45
N VAL A 115 6.85 -8.21 -11.76
CA VAL A 115 5.99 -9.16 -11.04
C VAL A 115 5.33 -10.15 -12.01
N SER A 116 4.71 -9.66 -13.09
CA SER A 116 4.11 -10.50 -14.14
C SER A 116 5.16 -11.42 -14.77
N TYR A 117 6.35 -10.90 -15.08
CA TYR A 117 7.44 -11.69 -15.65
C TYR A 117 7.78 -12.90 -14.77
N PHE A 118 7.96 -12.69 -13.46
CA PHE A 118 8.27 -13.78 -12.54
C PHE A 118 7.09 -14.71 -12.31
N ALA A 119 5.87 -14.19 -12.26
CA ALA A 119 4.65 -14.98 -12.08
C ALA A 119 4.36 -15.92 -13.24
N GLU A 120 4.81 -15.57 -14.46
CA GLU A 120 4.71 -16.44 -15.64
C GLU A 120 5.76 -17.55 -15.68
N ARG A 121 6.94 -17.34 -15.08
CA ARG A 121 8.12 -18.19 -15.27
C ARG A 121 8.54 -18.98 -14.02
N THR A 122 7.94 -18.67 -12.89
CA THR A 122 8.31 -19.26 -11.60
C THR A 122 7.14 -20.05 -11.05
N ASN A 123 7.32 -21.36 -10.95
CA ASN A 123 6.39 -22.19 -10.17
C ASN A 123 6.51 -21.87 -8.68
N ASP A 124 5.43 -22.06 -7.94
CA ASP A 124 5.36 -21.87 -6.49
C ASP A 124 5.89 -20.48 -6.07
N LEU A 125 5.47 -19.45 -6.79
CA LEU A 125 5.86 -18.07 -6.55
C LEU A 125 5.11 -17.51 -5.33
N TYR A 126 5.59 -17.86 -4.14
CA TYR A 126 5.11 -17.27 -2.91
C TYR A 126 5.62 -15.85 -2.72
N LYS A 127 4.88 -15.04 -1.97
CA LYS A 127 5.21 -13.64 -1.63
C LYS A 127 6.65 -13.43 -1.20
N THR A 128 7.17 -14.26 -0.29
CA THR A 128 8.56 -14.17 0.17
C THR A 128 9.56 -14.40 -0.96
N LYS A 129 9.28 -15.35 -1.87
CA LYS A 129 10.11 -15.64 -3.04
C LYS A 129 10.09 -14.47 -4.02
N LEU A 130 8.91 -13.94 -4.34
CA LEU A 130 8.75 -12.79 -5.22
C LEU A 130 9.56 -11.58 -4.72
N ASN A 131 9.46 -11.23 -3.43
CA ASN A 131 10.23 -10.14 -2.83
C ASN A 131 11.74 -10.26 -3.06
N LYS A 132 12.26 -11.49 -2.99
CA LYS A 132 13.69 -11.77 -3.21
C LYS A 132 14.06 -11.64 -4.68
N LEU A 133 13.24 -12.17 -5.58
CA LEU A 133 13.47 -12.04 -7.03
C LEU A 133 13.45 -10.57 -7.46
N LEU A 134 12.52 -9.77 -6.95
CA LEU A 134 12.45 -8.33 -7.21
C LEU A 134 13.72 -7.62 -6.70
N PHE A 135 14.13 -7.87 -5.46
CA PHE A 135 15.36 -7.31 -4.88
C PHE A 135 16.58 -7.60 -5.75
N TYR A 136 16.81 -8.86 -6.12
CA TYR A 136 17.96 -9.22 -6.95
C TYR A 136 17.87 -8.63 -8.35
N ALA A 137 16.68 -8.54 -8.95
CA ALA A 137 16.50 -7.91 -10.26
C ALA A 137 16.88 -6.43 -10.24
N ASP A 138 16.34 -5.68 -9.29
CA ASP A 138 16.61 -4.24 -9.16
C ASP A 138 18.09 -3.97 -8.87
N PHE A 139 18.70 -4.70 -7.93
CA PHE A 139 20.10 -4.51 -7.57
C PHE A 139 21.05 -4.99 -8.68
N THR A 140 20.73 -6.10 -9.36
CA THR A 140 21.54 -6.59 -10.49
C THR A 140 21.50 -5.59 -11.64
N ASN A 141 20.33 -5.05 -11.98
CA ASN A 141 20.22 -4.04 -13.04
C ASN A 141 20.98 -2.75 -12.68
N TYR A 142 20.94 -2.36 -11.41
CA TYR A 142 21.74 -1.23 -10.91
C TYR A 142 23.24 -1.48 -11.04
N TYR A 143 23.71 -2.68 -10.70
CA TYR A 143 25.12 -3.03 -10.87
C TYR A 143 25.57 -3.01 -12.35
N THR A 144 24.72 -3.49 -13.26
CA THR A 144 25.07 -3.60 -14.68
C THR A 144 24.91 -2.30 -15.45
N LEU A 145 23.86 -1.51 -15.17
CA LEU A 145 23.46 -0.35 -15.97
C LEU A 145 23.48 0.98 -15.19
N GLY A 146 23.84 0.97 -13.90
CA GLY A 146 23.88 2.16 -13.05
C GLY A 146 22.52 2.69 -12.60
N LYS A 147 21.45 1.96 -12.92
CA LYS A 147 20.06 2.28 -12.53
C LYS A 147 19.27 1.01 -12.23
N SER A 148 18.32 1.04 -11.30
CA SER A 148 17.40 -0.07 -10.97
C SER A 148 16.53 -0.48 -12.17
N ILE A 149 15.51 -1.30 -12.00
CA ILE A 149 14.42 -1.47 -12.98
C ILE A 149 13.22 -0.66 -12.51
N SER A 150 12.74 -0.89 -11.29
CA SER A 150 11.46 -0.34 -10.82
C SER A 150 11.56 1.02 -10.16
N GLY A 151 12.72 1.39 -9.61
CA GLY A 151 12.86 2.57 -8.73
C GLY A 151 12.33 2.35 -7.31
N SER A 152 11.97 1.11 -6.94
CA SER A 152 11.49 0.79 -5.60
C SER A 152 12.62 0.90 -4.57
N ARG A 153 12.25 1.35 -3.38
CA ARG A 153 13.11 1.31 -2.19
C ARG A 153 12.99 -0.06 -1.55
N TYR A 154 14.05 -0.55 -0.92
CA TYR A 154 14.02 -1.84 -0.24
C TYR A 154 14.29 -1.65 1.24
N VAL A 155 13.48 -2.28 2.08
CA VAL A 155 13.60 -2.23 3.53
C VAL A 155 14.06 -3.58 4.05
N HIS A 156 14.96 -3.56 5.03
CA HIS A 156 15.35 -4.74 5.77
C HIS A 156 14.18 -5.18 6.67
N LEU A 157 13.63 -6.37 6.42
CA LEU A 157 12.62 -7.00 7.27
C LEU A 157 13.06 -8.41 7.70
N PRO A 158 12.45 -9.04 8.73
CA PRO A 158 12.95 -10.29 9.33
C PRO A 158 13.16 -11.48 8.38
N TYR A 159 12.47 -11.50 7.24
CA TYR A 159 12.58 -12.54 6.21
C TYR A 159 13.35 -12.06 4.99
N GLY A 160 14.21 -11.05 5.14
CA GLY A 160 15.05 -10.49 4.10
C GLY A 160 14.53 -9.16 3.52
N PRO A 161 15.17 -8.64 2.46
CA PRO A 161 14.76 -7.39 1.82
C PRO A 161 13.36 -7.51 1.23
N VAL A 162 12.57 -6.44 1.36
CA VAL A 162 11.21 -6.31 0.82
C VAL A 162 11.06 -4.93 0.17
N PRO A 163 10.42 -4.83 -1.01
CA PRO A 163 10.07 -3.53 -1.60
C PRO A 163 9.24 -2.69 -0.62
N ASP A 164 9.52 -1.40 -0.53
CA ASP A 164 8.68 -0.47 0.21
C ASP A 164 7.28 -0.43 -0.40
N ALA A 165 6.24 -0.27 0.45
CA ALA A 165 4.83 -0.37 0.06
C ALA A 165 4.46 -1.65 -0.72
N TYR A 166 5.16 -2.77 -0.51
CA TYR A 166 4.91 -4.02 -1.24
C TYR A 166 3.47 -4.54 -1.07
N GLU A 167 2.89 -4.44 0.12
CA GLU A 167 1.51 -4.92 0.35
C GLU A 167 0.52 -4.15 -0.52
N GLU A 168 0.56 -2.83 -0.44
CA GLU A 168 -0.29 -1.93 -1.22
C GLU A 168 -0.08 -2.17 -2.73
N THR A 169 1.18 -2.38 -3.15
CA THR A 169 1.52 -2.71 -4.54
C THR A 169 0.89 -4.02 -4.96
N LEU A 170 1.06 -5.10 -4.20
CA LEU A 170 0.54 -6.42 -4.57
C LEU A 170 -0.99 -6.45 -4.57
N GLU A 171 -1.63 -5.80 -3.60
CA GLU A 171 -3.09 -5.61 -3.55
C GLU A 171 -3.60 -4.85 -4.78
N THR A 172 -2.90 -3.78 -5.17
CA THR A 172 -3.20 -2.99 -6.37
C THR A 172 -3.10 -3.85 -7.64
N LEU A 173 -2.02 -4.61 -7.79
CA LEU A 173 -1.81 -5.49 -8.95
C LEU A 173 -2.85 -6.61 -9.01
N ASN A 174 -3.27 -7.14 -7.85
CA ASN A 174 -4.35 -8.13 -7.78
C ASN A 174 -5.70 -7.52 -8.15
N HIS A 175 -6.01 -6.33 -7.65
CA HIS A 175 -7.26 -5.62 -7.94
C HIS A 175 -7.43 -5.33 -9.44
N TYR A 176 -6.35 -4.97 -10.14
CA TYR A 176 -6.37 -4.76 -11.59
C TYR A 176 -6.17 -6.03 -12.42
N GLY A 177 -6.09 -7.20 -11.79
CA GLY A 177 -5.94 -8.49 -12.48
C GLY A 177 -4.60 -8.66 -13.19
N VAL A 178 -3.56 -7.91 -12.80
CA VAL A 178 -2.18 -8.08 -13.29
C VAL A 178 -1.58 -9.39 -12.75
N VAL A 179 -1.94 -9.72 -11.51
CA VAL A 179 -1.67 -11.00 -10.86
C VAL A 179 -2.94 -11.54 -10.22
N ASP A 180 -2.95 -12.84 -9.95
CA ASP A 180 -3.91 -13.49 -9.08
C ASP A 180 -3.19 -13.91 -7.79
N VAL A 181 -3.71 -13.46 -6.65
CA VAL A 181 -3.16 -13.77 -5.33
C VAL A 181 -4.13 -14.70 -4.59
N SER A 182 -3.65 -15.90 -4.30
CA SER A 182 -4.43 -16.95 -3.62
C SER A 182 -3.72 -17.41 -2.35
N LYS A 183 -4.48 -17.86 -1.34
CA LYS A 183 -3.92 -18.44 -0.11
C LYS A 183 -3.70 -19.94 -0.29
N GLU A 184 -2.47 -20.39 -0.10
CA GLU A 184 -2.11 -21.82 -0.04
C GLU A 184 -1.27 -22.07 1.22
N ASN A 185 -1.72 -22.98 2.10
CA ASN A 185 -1.07 -23.27 3.38
C ASN A 185 -0.78 -22.02 4.24
N SER A 186 -1.71 -21.05 4.24
CA SER A 186 -1.58 -19.73 4.90
C SER A 186 -0.53 -18.78 4.30
N ALA A 187 0.09 -19.14 3.17
CA ALA A 187 0.99 -18.28 2.41
C ALA A 187 0.30 -17.71 1.16
N ASP A 188 0.68 -16.51 0.76
CA ASP A 188 0.21 -15.90 -0.50
C ASP A 188 1.00 -16.49 -1.67
N LEU A 189 0.28 -17.18 -2.56
CA LEU A 189 0.77 -17.70 -3.82
C LEU A 189 0.31 -16.79 -4.95
N ILE A 190 1.28 -16.30 -5.72
CA ILE A 190 1.08 -15.34 -6.80
C ILE A 190 1.13 -16.09 -8.14
N ARG A 191 0.13 -15.86 -8.98
CA ARG A 191 0.08 -16.32 -10.37
C ARG A 191 -0.09 -15.15 -11.31
N SER A 192 0.27 -15.35 -12.58
CA SER A 192 -0.01 -14.34 -13.60
C SER A 192 -1.52 -14.17 -13.77
N GLY A 193 -1.98 -12.92 -13.78
CA GLY A 193 -3.39 -12.60 -14.05
C GLY A 193 -3.67 -12.42 -15.54
N GLU A 194 -4.93 -12.16 -15.88
CA GLU A 194 -5.38 -11.95 -17.26
C GLU A 194 -4.83 -10.65 -17.86
N ASN A 195 -4.59 -9.63 -17.03
CA ASN A 195 -4.07 -8.31 -17.43
C ASN A 195 -2.56 -8.18 -17.16
N ALA A 196 -1.81 -9.29 -17.30
CA ALA A 196 -0.36 -9.30 -17.04
C ALA A 196 0.39 -8.20 -17.82
N ALA A 197 1.23 -7.44 -17.13
CA ALA A 197 1.97 -6.33 -17.70
C ALA A 197 3.21 -6.81 -18.45
N LYS A 198 3.35 -6.47 -19.74
CA LYS A 198 4.44 -6.98 -20.60
C LYS A 198 5.27 -5.92 -21.32
N GLU A 199 4.79 -4.68 -21.39
CA GLU A 199 5.30 -3.71 -22.38
C GLU A 199 6.24 -2.63 -21.81
N SER A 200 6.46 -2.57 -20.49
CA SER A 200 7.22 -1.49 -19.85
C SER A 200 8.72 -1.76 -19.68
N LEU A 201 9.19 -2.97 -20.01
CA LEU A 201 10.59 -3.40 -19.85
C LEU A 201 11.36 -3.29 -21.17
N ASN A 202 12.57 -2.73 -21.10
CA ASN A 202 13.47 -2.71 -22.25
C ASN A 202 14.29 -4.03 -22.35
N PRO A 203 14.99 -4.28 -23.48
CA PRO A 203 15.74 -5.53 -23.67
C PRO A 203 16.81 -5.81 -22.60
N GLU A 204 17.48 -4.78 -22.07
CA GLU A 204 18.48 -4.94 -21.02
C GLU A 204 17.87 -5.28 -19.65
N GLU A 205 16.71 -4.71 -19.33
CA GLU A 205 15.92 -5.03 -18.14
C GLU A 205 15.39 -6.46 -18.24
N ILE A 206 14.86 -6.87 -19.40
CA ILE A 206 14.43 -8.26 -19.66
C ILE A 206 15.60 -9.23 -19.49
N ALA A 207 16.77 -8.92 -20.07
CA ALA A 207 17.95 -9.76 -19.92
C ALA A 207 18.40 -9.90 -18.45
N THR A 208 18.20 -8.86 -17.64
CA THR A 208 18.42 -8.96 -16.19
C THR A 208 17.42 -9.90 -15.54
N LEU A 209 16.12 -9.81 -15.88
CA LEU A 209 15.10 -10.71 -15.33
C LEU A 209 15.30 -12.17 -15.76
N ASP A 210 15.71 -12.41 -17.02
CA ASP A 210 16.08 -13.75 -17.52
C ASP A 210 17.22 -14.32 -16.66
N TRP A 211 18.28 -13.54 -16.45
CA TRP A 211 19.41 -13.96 -15.61
C TRP A 211 18.95 -14.25 -14.17
N ILE A 212 18.06 -13.44 -13.59
CA ILE A 212 17.52 -13.71 -12.25
C ILE A 212 16.68 -15.00 -12.21
N ALA A 213 15.81 -15.21 -13.19
CA ALA A 213 15.00 -16.41 -13.27
C ALA A 213 15.87 -17.68 -13.40
N GLU A 214 16.91 -17.64 -14.23
CA GLU A 214 17.86 -18.74 -14.39
C GLU A 214 18.63 -19.07 -13.11
N ASN A 215 19.01 -18.05 -12.34
CA ASN A 215 19.92 -18.20 -11.20
C ASN A 215 19.22 -18.38 -9.85
N TYR A 216 17.99 -17.88 -9.72
CA TYR A 216 17.24 -17.84 -8.45
C TYR A 216 15.80 -18.38 -8.59
N GLY A 217 15.24 -18.45 -9.79
CA GLY A 217 13.83 -18.79 -10.02
C GLY A 217 13.44 -20.20 -9.58
N SER A 218 14.36 -21.17 -9.62
CA SER A 218 14.13 -22.55 -9.17
C SER A 218 14.33 -22.76 -7.67
N MET A 219 14.88 -21.78 -6.96
CA MET A 219 15.14 -21.88 -5.52
C MET A 219 13.84 -21.76 -4.70
N SER A 220 13.82 -22.39 -3.52
CA SER A 220 12.73 -22.21 -2.56
C SER A 220 12.80 -20.85 -1.88
N ALA A 221 11.69 -20.41 -1.27
CA ALA A 221 11.67 -19.21 -0.45
C ALA A 221 12.70 -19.28 0.70
N SER A 222 12.88 -20.45 1.31
CA SER A 222 13.86 -20.65 2.40
C SER A 222 15.31 -20.50 1.93
N GLN A 223 15.65 -21.08 0.78
CA GLN A 223 16.98 -20.93 0.17
C GLN A 223 17.27 -19.47 -0.16
N LEU A 224 16.31 -18.75 -0.73
CA LEU A 224 16.47 -17.34 -1.06
C LEU A 224 16.61 -16.45 0.18
N THR A 225 15.86 -16.75 1.25
CA THR A 225 16.01 -16.07 2.55
C THR A 225 17.43 -16.27 3.09
N GLU A 226 17.94 -17.51 3.11
CA GLU A 226 19.30 -17.82 3.59
C GLU A 226 20.37 -17.07 2.81
N ILE A 227 20.27 -17.02 1.47
CA ILE A 227 21.21 -16.27 0.62
C ILE A 227 21.10 -14.77 0.92
N SER A 228 19.89 -14.22 0.92
CA SER A 228 19.69 -12.78 1.14
C SER A 228 20.17 -12.29 2.49
N HIS A 229 20.12 -13.13 3.53
CA HIS A 229 20.62 -12.78 4.87
C HIS A 229 22.16 -12.71 4.93
N ARG A 230 22.85 -13.35 3.97
CA ARG A 230 24.32 -13.29 3.84
C ARG A 230 24.79 -12.13 2.99
N GLU A 231 23.90 -11.50 2.23
CA GLU A 231 24.26 -10.36 1.39
C GLU A 231 24.68 -9.16 2.26
N MET A 232 25.73 -8.45 1.83
CA MET A 232 26.22 -7.25 2.54
C MET A 232 25.11 -6.22 2.74
N ALA A 233 24.18 -6.13 1.78
CA ALA A 233 23.02 -5.26 1.82
C ALA A 233 22.12 -5.51 3.05
N TYR A 234 21.92 -6.78 3.42
CA TYR A 234 21.11 -7.16 4.58
C TYR A 234 21.93 -7.17 5.87
N ALA A 235 23.16 -7.67 5.83
CA ALA A 235 24.03 -7.80 6.99
C ALA A 235 24.46 -6.45 7.61
N ASN A 236 24.45 -5.37 6.82
CA ASN A 236 24.86 -4.02 7.24
C ASN A 236 23.68 -3.05 7.44
N THR A 237 22.45 -3.57 7.48
CA THR A 237 21.23 -2.79 7.77
C THR A 237 20.49 -3.40 8.95
N ARG A 238 19.68 -2.60 9.65
CA ARG A 238 18.82 -3.05 10.75
C ARG A 238 17.37 -3.17 10.27
N THR A 239 16.58 -3.95 10.99
CA THR A 239 15.14 -4.07 10.70
C THR A 239 14.46 -2.70 10.66
N GLY A 240 13.75 -2.43 9.57
CA GLY A 240 13.09 -1.15 9.29
C GLY A 240 13.98 -0.12 8.57
N GLU A 241 15.28 -0.37 8.41
CA GLU A 241 16.17 0.51 7.65
C GLU A 241 16.10 0.24 6.14
N GLU A 242 16.30 1.30 5.36
CA GLU A 242 16.41 1.21 3.91
C GLU A 242 17.78 0.68 3.48
N ILE A 243 17.76 -0.08 2.39
CA ILE A 243 18.93 -0.72 1.80
C ILE A 243 19.38 0.10 0.60
N ALA A 244 20.58 0.66 0.68
CA ALA A 244 21.18 1.40 -0.43
C ALA A 244 21.57 0.47 -1.60
N TYR A 245 21.29 0.89 -2.82
CA TYR A 245 21.66 0.16 -4.04
C TYR A 245 23.18 0.08 -4.25
N GLU A 246 23.98 0.90 -3.55
CA GLU A 246 25.45 0.81 -3.56
C GLU A 246 25.97 -0.55 -3.08
N TYR A 247 25.16 -1.31 -2.35
CA TYR A 247 25.49 -2.68 -1.96
C TYR A 247 25.45 -3.67 -3.13
N ALA A 248 24.87 -3.32 -4.28
CA ALA A 248 24.73 -4.21 -5.44
C ALA A 248 26.07 -4.77 -5.94
N LYS A 249 27.16 -4.01 -5.82
CA LYS A 249 28.52 -4.44 -6.18
C LYS A 249 29.07 -5.58 -5.31
N PHE A 250 28.42 -5.87 -4.18
CA PHE A 250 28.79 -6.91 -3.25
C PHE A 250 27.85 -8.12 -3.28
N LEU A 251 26.88 -8.17 -4.22
CA LEU A 251 26.04 -9.34 -4.39
C LEU A 251 26.89 -10.58 -4.65
N ALA A 252 26.56 -11.69 -3.98
CA ALA A 252 27.34 -12.93 -4.05
C ALA A 252 27.42 -13.52 -5.47
N LYS A 253 26.40 -13.24 -6.30
CA LYS A 253 26.34 -13.65 -7.71
C LYS A 253 25.95 -12.46 -8.57
N LEU A 254 26.71 -12.23 -9.63
CA LEU A 254 26.49 -11.13 -10.58
C LEU A 254 26.72 -11.62 -12.01
N PRO A 255 26.00 -11.08 -13.00
CA PRO A 255 26.29 -11.35 -14.41
C PRO A 255 27.66 -10.77 -14.78
N ALA A 256 28.31 -11.37 -15.79
CA ALA A 256 29.54 -10.83 -16.33
C ALA A 256 29.29 -9.41 -16.88
N LYS A 257 30.14 -8.44 -16.51
CA LYS A 257 30.07 -7.10 -17.10
C LYS A 257 30.31 -7.23 -18.60
N LYS A 258 29.35 -6.80 -19.41
CA LYS A 258 29.61 -6.52 -20.83
C LYS A 258 30.59 -5.34 -20.84
N GLY A 259 31.83 -5.63 -21.25
CA GLY A 259 32.91 -4.64 -21.35
C GLY A 259 32.66 -3.59 -22.43
#